data_AF-A0A8S1RS10-F1
#
_entry.id   AF-A0A8S1RS10-F1
#
_cell.length_a   1.000
_cell.length_b   1.000
_cell.length_c   1.000
_cell.angle_alpha   90.00
_cell.angle_beta   90.00
_cell.angle_gamma   90.00
#
_symmetry.space_group_name_H-M   'P 1'
#
loop_
_entity.id
_entity.type
_entity.pdbx_description
1 polymer ?
#
loop_
_entity_poly.entity_id
_entity_poly.type
_entity_poly.pdbx_seq_one_letter_code
_entity_poly.pdbx_strand_id
1 'polypeptide(L)'
;MKIAQIFQHFEQWIPSNFKINQESFQQKLNRIRSGQIYNLRDEKDKAIIVSKLNTQNLTLGSLIMIMVYNEDMRPQYYKQFDQILRLGHLDFTNQMKYDRRAESGEGRSSARETNLRICAEVIAQQFLNQMNISLSPLVLSV
;
A
#
# COMPACT_ATOMS: atom_id res chain seq x y z
N MET A 1 -9.34 -14.10 9.59
CA MET A 1 -7.89 -14.10 9.28
C MET A 1 -7.56 -12.69 8.81
N LYS A 2 -6.77 -11.91 9.57
CA LYS A 2 -6.34 -10.56 9.13
C LYS A 2 -5.35 -10.76 7.98
N ILE A 3 -5.75 -10.47 6.76
CA ILE A 3 -4.88 -10.62 5.59
C ILE A 3 -3.98 -9.39 5.56
N ALA A 4 -2.70 -9.56 5.90
CA ALA A 4 -1.70 -8.54 5.68
C ALA A 4 -1.46 -8.43 4.17
N GLN A 5 -1.46 -7.22 3.62
CA GLN A 5 -0.84 -7.03 2.33
C GLN A 5 0.67 -6.99 2.58
N ILE A 6 1.35 -8.00 2.06
CA ILE A 6 2.79 -8.16 2.18
C ILE A 6 3.42 -7.47 0.97
N PHE A 7 4.21 -6.43 1.21
CA PHE A 7 5.16 -5.96 0.22
C PHE A 7 6.47 -6.72 0.45
N GLN A 8 6.78 -7.67 -0.44
CA GLN A 8 7.97 -8.52 -0.30
C GLN A 8 9.12 -8.10 -1.23
N HIS A 9 8.93 -7.10 -2.08
CA HIS A 9 9.94 -6.71 -3.05
C HIS A 9 9.92 -5.20 -3.18
N PHE A 10 10.86 -4.53 -2.53
CA PHE A 10 11.79 -3.58 -3.14
C PHE A 10 12.93 -3.38 -2.13
N GLU A 11 14.01 -2.75 -2.57
CA GLU A 11 15.11 -2.27 -1.73
C GLU A 11 16.26 -3.25 -1.47
N GLN A 12 16.78 -3.80 -2.56
CA GLN A 12 18.22 -4.03 -2.68
C GLN A 12 19.01 -2.70 -2.91
N TRP A 13 18.37 -1.54 -2.71
CA TRP A 13 18.84 -0.23 -3.19
C TRP A 13 19.13 0.81 -2.10
N ILE A 14 18.67 0.59 -0.86
CA ILE A 14 18.92 1.57 0.20
C ILE A 14 20.26 1.28 0.85
N PRO A 15 21.19 2.24 0.83
CA PRO A 15 22.48 2.05 1.48
C PRO A 15 22.30 1.84 2.98
N SER A 16 23.24 1.13 3.60
CA SER A 16 23.33 1.05 5.05
C SER A 16 23.50 2.44 5.68
N ASN A 17 23.18 2.58 6.96
CA ASN A 17 23.27 3.82 7.73
C ASN A 17 22.31 4.93 7.28
N PHE A 18 21.25 4.59 6.56
CA PHE A 18 20.17 5.52 6.26
C PHE A 18 19.15 5.54 7.42
N LYS A 19 18.87 6.72 7.98
CA LYS A 19 17.92 6.86 9.09
C LYS A 19 16.50 6.93 8.56
N ILE A 20 15.64 6.02 9.03
CA ILE A 20 14.24 5.98 8.65
C ILE A 20 13.39 6.66 9.72
N ASN A 21 12.64 7.69 9.33
CA ASN A 21 11.57 8.25 10.13
C ASN A 21 10.29 7.41 9.95
N GLN A 22 9.94 6.62 10.96
CA GLN A 22 8.76 5.77 10.95
C GLN A 22 7.45 6.57 11.02
N GLU A 23 7.46 7.75 11.64
CA GLU A 23 6.24 8.57 11.79
C GLU A 23 5.75 9.11 10.43
N SER A 24 6.68 9.35 9.50
CA SER A 24 6.37 9.84 8.16
C SER A 24 5.48 8.88 7.36
N PHE A 25 5.56 7.57 7.62
CA PHE A 25 4.68 6.59 6.97
C PHE A 25 3.22 6.83 7.32
N GLN A 26 2.93 6.94 8.62
CA GLN A 26 1.56 7.15 9.06
C GLN A 26 1.04 8.52 8.63
N GLN A 27 1.88 9.56 8.67
CA GLN A 27 1.50 10.90 8.17
C GLN A 27 1.08 10.85 6.69
N LYS A 28 1.85 10.15 5.85
CA LYS A 28 1.56 10.03 4.41
C LYS A 28 0.32 9.17 4.15
N LEU A 29 0.18 8.03 4.83
CA LEU A 29 -1.01 7.18 4.74
C LEU A 29 -2.27 7.94 5.17
N ASN A 30 -2.20 8.71 6.27
CA ASN A 30 -3.30 9.56 6.72
C ASN A 30 -3.65 10.68 5.74
N ARG A 31 -2.65 11.26 5.05
CA ARG A 31 -2.88 12.28 4.02
C ARG A 31 -3.61 11.72 2.79
N ILE A 32 -3.25 10.50 2.39
CA ILE A 32 -3.80 9.83 1.19
C ILE A 32 -5.14 9.19 1.49
N ARG A 33 -5.43 8.97 2.77
CA ARG A 33 -6.79 8.82 3.27
C ARG A 33 -7.55 10.15 3.12
N SER A 34 -7.66 10.64 1.87
CA SER A 34 -8.47 11.77 1.46
C SER A 34 -9.88 11.53 1.98
N GLY A 35 -10.36 12.47 2.80
CA GLY A 35 -11.60 12.34 3.56
C GLY A 35 -12.75 11.86 2.69
N GLN A 36 -13.28 10.68 3.01
CA GLN A 36 -14.42 10.13 2.29
C GLN A 36 -15.70 10.34 3.10
N ILE A 37 -16.53 11.18 2.50
CA ILE A 37 -17.94 11.41 2.83
C ILE A 37 -18.80 10.16 2.55
N TYR A 38 -18.26 9.12 1.88
CA TYR A 38 -19.08 8.02 1.33
C TYR A 38 -18.58 6.57 1.50
N ASN A 39 -17.45 6.30 2.17
CA ASN A 39 -17.02 4.90 2.40
C ASN A 39 -17.22 4.45 3.86
N LEU A 40 -17.96 3.35 4.02
CA LEU A 40 -18.35 2.74 5.31
C LEU A 40 -17.22 1.97 6.03
N ARG A 41 -16.00 1.92 5.48
CA ARG A 41 -14.86 1.18 6.08
C ARG A 41 -13.90 2.13 6.76
N ASP A 42 -13.76 1.99 8.09
CA ASP A 42 -12.74 2.69 8.88
C ASP A 42 -11.57 1.75 9.15
N GLU A 43 -10.71 1.58 8.15
CA GLU A 43 -9.48 0.83 8.32
C GLU A 43 -8.36 1.76 8.80
N LYS A 44 -7.78 1.43 9.95
CA LYS A 44 -6.57 2.08 10.46
C LYS A 44 -5.38 1.51 9.70
N ASP A 45 -5.16 1.99 8.48
CA ASP A 45 -4.01 1.62 7.66
C ASP A 45 -2.71 2.00 8.41
N LYS A 46 -2.12 1.00 9.08
CA LYS A 46 -0.89 1.12 9.86
C LYS A 46 0.24 0.40 9.15
N ALA A 47 1.30 1.13 8.83
CA ALA A 47 2.54 0.56 8.33
C ALA A 47 3.38 0.02 9.48
N ILE A 48 3.82 -1.24 9.36
CA ILE A 48 4.70 -1.91 10.32
C ILE A 48 5.94 -2.38 9.57
N ILE A 49 7.11 -1.91 9.99
CA ILE A 49 8.39 -2.44 9.49
C ILE A 49 8.68 -3.74 10.24
N VAL A 50 8.83 -4.84 9.49
CA VAL A 50 9.03 -6.20 10.01
C VAL A 50 10.51 -6.62 9.92
N SER A 51 11.26 -6.04 9.00
CA SER A 51 12.70 -6.23 8.89
C SER A 51 13.48 -5.58 10.03
N LYS A 52 14.65 -6.13 10.37
CA LYS A 52 15.54 -5.54 11.36
C LYS A 52 16.10 -4.20 10.86
N LEU A 53 15.79 -3.14 11.60
CA LEU A 53 16.60 -1.93 11.65
C LEU A 53 17.57 -2.05 12.82
N ASN A 54 18.64 -1.25 12.83
CA ASN A 54 19.49 -1.18 14.00
C ASN A 54 18.77 -0.47 15.17
N THR A 55 19.39 -0.44 16.35
CA THR A 55 18.83 0.20 17.56
C THR A 55 18.58 1.70 17.45
N GLN A 56 19.08 2.34 16.39
CA GLN A 56 18.94 3.78 16.09
C GLN A 56 18.01 4.04 14.89
N ASN A 57 17.23 3.04 14.44
CA ASN A 57 16.40 3.10 13.23
C ASN A 57 17.18 3.38 11.93
N LEU A 58 18.44 2.94 11.87
CA LEU A 58 19.23 2.94 10.64
C LEU A 58 19.05 1.64 9.88
N THR A 59 19.07 1.76 8.55
CA THR A 59 19.13 0.64 7.63
C THR A 59 20.45 -0.10 7.75
N LEU A 60 20.40 -1.41 7.53
CA LEU A 60 21.58 -2.28 7.52
C LEU A 60 22.08 -2.59 6.10
N GLY A 61 21.46 -2.00 5.06
CA GLY A 61 21.65 -2.39 3.65
C GLY A 61 20.99 -3.72 3.28
N SER A 62 20.30 -4.36 4.23
CA SER A 62 19.45 -5.52 4.00
C SER A 62 18.03 -5.10 3.65
N LEU A 63 17.25 -6.04 3.10
CA LEU A 63 15.89 -5.81 2.63
C LEU A 63 14.99 -5.24 3.74
N ILE A 64 14.23 -4.20 3.38
CA ILE A 64 13.22 -3.60 4.25
C ILE A 64 11.86 -4.21 3.92
N MET A 65 11.24 -4.84 4.91
CA MET A 65 9.92 -5.44 4.78
C MET A 65 8.91 -4.60 5.54
N ILE A 66 7.83 -4.21 4.86
CA ILE A 66 6.75 -3.40 5.42
C ILE A 66 5.44 -4.14 5.22
N MET A 67 4.64 -4.20 6.30
CA MET A 67 3.31 -4.77 6.30
C MET A 67 2.28 -3.71 6.62
N VAL A 68 1.17 -3.74 5.89
CA VAL A 68 -0.05 -2.99 6.20
C VAL A 68 -1.18 -3.99 6.37
N TYR A 69 -1.80 -4.00 7.55
CA TYR A 69 -2.89 -4.92 7.85
C TYR A 69 -4.20 -4.45 7.26
N ASN A 70 -4.96 -5.38 6.66
CA ASN A 70 -6.35 -5.17 6.32
C ASN A 70 -7.22 -5.64 7.51
N GLU A 71 -7.82 -4.69 8.23
CA GLU A 71 -8.56 -4.96 9.47
C GLU A 71 -10.07 -5.08 9.26
N ASP A 72 -10.63 -4.47 8.20
CA ASP A 72 -12.08 -4.44 7.92
C ASP A 72 -12.43 -5.10 6.58
N MET A 73 -11.79 -6.25 6.29
CA MET A 73 -12.11 -7.03 5.11
C MET A 73 -13.50 -7.67 5.26
N ARG A 74 -14.45 -7.24 4.43
CA ARG A 74 -15.80 -7.81 4.39
C ARG A 74 -16.08 -8.42 3.01
N PRO A 75 -15.67 -9.67 2.74
CA PRO A 75 -15.84 -10.31 1.44
C PRO A 75 -17.32 -10.48 1.06
N GLN A 76 -18.19 -10.58 2.07
CA GLN A 76 -19.64 -10.81 1.91
C GLN A 76 -20.35 -9.74 1.07
N TYR A 77 -19.85 -8.49 1.07
CA TYR A 77 -20.43 -7.39 0.30
C TYR A 77 -20.23 -7.54 -1.21
N TYR A 78 -19.30 -8.40 -1.63
CA TYR A 78 -19.00 -8.63 -3.04
C TYR A 78 -19.80 -9.79 -3.65
N LYS A 79 -20.50 -10.60 -2.84
CA LYS A 79 -21.28 -11.77 -3.31
C LYS A 79 -22.32 -11.44 -4.39
N GLN A 80 -22.91 -10.25 -4.32
CA GLN A 80 -23.87 -9.78 -5.32
C GLN A 80 -23.26 -9.60 -6.72
N PHE A 81 -21.93 -9.50 -6.82
CA PHE A 81 -21.18 -9.36 -8.07
C PHE A 81 -20.60 -10.68 -8.56
N ASP A 82 -20.82 -11.80 -7.87
CA ASP A 82 -20.28 -13.10 -8.30
C ASP A 82 -20.81 -13.50 -9.68
N GLN A 83 -22.04 -13.08 -10.01
CA GLN A 83 -22.71 -13.39 -11.27
C GLN A 83 -22.62 -12.26 -12.31
N ILE A 84 -22.07 -11.09 -11.96
CA ILE A 84 -22.09 -9.89 -12.81
C ILE A 84 -20.66 -9.40 -13.07
N LEU A 85 -20.31 -9.17 -14.34
CA LEU A 85 -19.06 -8.50 -14.69
C LEU A 85 -19.21 -6.99 -14.54
N ARG A 86 -18.45 -6.37 -13.65
CA ARG A 86 -18.50 -4.92 -13.44
C ARG A 86 -17.71 -4.22 -14.55
N LEU A 87 -18.37 -3.30 -15.27
CA LEU A 87 -17.73 -2.51 -16.32
C LEU A 87 -16.62 -1.64 -15.74
N GLY A 88 -15.46 -1.58 -16.39
CA GLY A 88 -14.29 -0.85 -15.92
C GLY A 88 -13.47 -1.55 -14.83
N HIS A 89 -13.94 -2.70 -14.33
CA HIS A 89 -13.20 -3.54 -13.39
C HIS A 89 -12.52 -4.73 -14.08
N LEU A 90 -11.66 -5.42 -13.34
CA LEU A 90 -10.84 -6.52 -13.85
C LEU A 90 -11.53 -7.88 -13.82
N ASP A 91 -12.83 -7.92 -13.60
CA ASP A 91 -13.59 -9.17 -13.46
C ASP A 91 -13.44 -10.03 -14.73
N PHE A 92 -13.64 -9.43 -15.90
CA PHE A 92 -13.56 -10.12 -17.19
C PHE A 92 -12.11 -10.52 -17.53
N THR A 93 -11.17 -9.59 -17.42
CA THR A 93 -9.77 -9.84 -17.79
C THR A 93 -9.11 -10.87 -16.89
N ASN A 94 -9.41 -10.87 -15.58
CA ASN A 94 -8.93 -11.90 -14.67
C ASN A 94 -9.54 -13.26 -14.99
N GLN A 95 -10.85 -13.31 -15.28
CA GLN A 95 -11.50 -14.56 -15.65
C GLN A 95 -10.90 -15.14 -16.93
N MET A 96 -10.69 -14.33 -17.96
CA MET A 96 -10.11 -14.80 -19.24
C MET A 96 -8.63 -15.18 -19.13
N LYS A 97 -7.87 -14.53 -18.24
CA LYS A 97 -6.42 -14.77 -18.10
C LYS A 97 -6.08 -15.93 -17.16
N TYR A 98 -6.85 -16.11 -16.10
CA TYR A 98 -6.51 -17.03 -15.01
C TYR A 98 -7.58 -18.11 -14.79
N ASP A 99 -8.61 -18.18 -15.65
CA ASP A 99 -9.76 -19.08 -15.54
C ASP A 99 -10.48 -19.03 -14.19
N ARG A 100 -10.36 -17.90 -13.48
CA ARG A 100 -10.95 -17.70 -12.16
C ARG A 100 -11.35 -16.26 -11.91
N ARG A 101 -12.42 -16.07 -11.15
CA ARG A 101 -12.86 -14.77 -10.65
C ARG A 101 -12.29 -14.50 -9.26
N ALA A 102 -12.21 -13.23 -8.90
CA ALA A 102 -11.83 -12.81 -7.55
C ALA A 102 -13.09 -12.57 -6.71
N GLU A 103 -13.52 -13.60 -5.97
CA GLU A 103 -14.75 -13.62 -5.15
C GLU A 103 -14.75 -12.58 -4.01
N SER A 104 -13.57 -12.09 -3.62
CA SER A 104 -13.40 -11.10 -2.55
C SER A 104 -13.31 -9.65 -3.05
N GLY A 105 -13.57 -9.41 -4.35
CA GLY A 105 -13.45 -8.10 -5.00
C GLY A 105 -12.26 -8.05 -5.98
N GLU A 106 -11.59 -6.91 -6.12
CA GLU A 106 -10.53 -6.72 -7.14
C GLU A 106 -9.20 -7.44 -6.82
N GLY A 107 -9.08 -8.00 -5.62
CA GLY A 107 -7.90 -8.77 -5.19
C GLY A 107 -6.60 -8.00 -5.37
N ARG A 108 -5.77 -8.45 -6.33
CA ARG A 108 -4.45 -7.87 -6.65
C ARG A 108 -4.53 -6.41 -7.09
N SER A 109 -5.63 -6.01 -7.70
CA SER A 109 -5.77 -4.66 -8.27
C SER A 109 -6.56 -3.72 -7.39
N SER A 110 -6.76 -4.11 -6.13
CA SER A 110 -7.36 -3.25 -5.14
C SER A 110 -6.56 -1.94 -5.01
N ALA A 111 -7.28 -0.83 -4.86
CA ALA A 111 -6.70 0.45 -4.45
C ALA A 111 -5.81 0.35 -3.19
N ARG A 112 -5.96 -0.70 -2.37
CA ARG A 112 -5.09 -0.97 -1.21
C ARG A 112 -3.63 -1.25 -1.59
N GLU A 113 -3.34 -1.76 -2.79
CA GLU A 113 -1.96 -1.91 -3.25
C GLU A 113 -1.22 -0.56 -3.27
N THR A 114 -1.95 0.54 -3.48
CA THR A 114 -1.44 1.90 -3.38
C THR A 114 -0.80 2.15 -2.02
N ASN A 115 -1.37 1.67 -0.90
CA ASN A 115 -0.80 1.88 0.43
C ASN A 115 0.64 1.34 0.54
N LEU A 116 0.93 0.22 -0.13
CA LEU A 116 2.28 -0.33 -0.18
C LEU A 116 3.21 0.53 -1.03
N ARG A 117 2.74 1.03 -2.18
CA ARG A 117 3.50 2.00 -3.00
C ARG A 117 3.81 3.29 -2.23
N ILE A 118 2.87 3.75 -1.41
CA ILE A 118 3.05 4.92 -0.56
C ILE A 118 4.13 4.68 0.50
N CYS A 119 4.18 3.49 1.09
CA CYS A 119 5.26 3.16 2.01
C CYS A 119 6.63 3.24 1.32
N ALA A 120 6.74 2.73 0.09
CA ALA A 120 7.96 2.87 -0.71
C ALA A 120 8.25 4.34 -1.08
N GLU A 121 7.24 5.11 -1.46
CA GLU A 121 7.36 6.55 -1.76
C GLU A 121 7.91 7.32 -0.56
N VAL A 122 7.44 7.02 0.65
CA VAL A 122 7.91 7.67 1.88
C VAL A 122 9.40 7.47 2.08
N ILE A 123 9.89 6.25 1.84
CA ILE A 123 11.31 5.96 1.97
C ILE A 123 12.11 6.68 0.88
N ALA A 124 11.64 6.62 -0.37
CA ALA A 124 12.28 7.32 -1.48
C ALA A 124 12.32 8.83 -1.26
N GLN A 125 11.27 9.44 -0.73
CA GLN A 125 11.23 10.87 -0.39
C GLN A 125 12.21 11.22 0.71
N GLN A 126 12.30 10.41 1.77
CA GLN A 126 13.28 10.65 2.82
C GLN A 126 14.72 10.58 2.28
N PHE A 127 14.99 9.65 1.35
CA PHE A 127 16.30 9.53 0.71
C PHE A 127 16.61 10.71 -0.22
N LEU A 128 15.68 11.09 -1.09
CA LEU A 128 15.82 12.23 -2.01
C LEU A 128 15.98 13.56 -1.27
N ASN A 129 15.31 13.73 -0.13
CA ASN A 129 15.46 14.93 0.69
C ASN A 129 16.89 15.12 1.21
N GLN A 130 17.66 14.04 1.44
CA GLN A 130 19.09 14.16 1.79
C GLN A 130 19.93 14.72 0.65
N MET A 131 19.45 14.60 -0.59
CA MET A 131 20.08 15.14 -1.79
C MET A 131 19.51 16.52 -2.17
N ASN A 132 18.70 17.14 -1.30
CA ASN A 132 17.96 18.38 -1.56
C ASN A 132 17.01 18.29 -2.77
N ILE A 133 16.48 17.10 -3.06
CA ILE A 133 15.50 16.86 -4.11
C ILE A 133 14.12 16.70 -3.46
N SER A 134 13.15 17.52 -3.88
CA SER A 134 11.77 17.46 -3.40
C SER A 134 10.80 17.12 -4.53
N LEU A 135 9.73 16.39 -4.18
CA LEU A 135 8.68 15.97 -5.10
C LEU A 135 7.34 16.54 -4.63
N SER A 136 6.61 17.19 -5.53
CA SER A 136 5.30 17.78 -5.24
C SER A 136 4.28 17.40 -6.34
N PRO A 137 3.24 16.60 -6.03
CA PRO A 137 2.19 16.30 -6.99
C PRO A 137 1.25 17.50 -7.15
N LEU A 138 0.78 17.74 -8.38
CA LEU A 138 -0.19 18.79 -8.72
C LEU A 138 -1.36 18.16 -9.49
N VAL A 139 -2.60 18.50 -9.10
CA VAL A 139 -3.81 18.14 -9.85
C VAL A 139 -4.12 19.27 -10.81
N LEU A 140 -4.11 18.96 -12.11
CA LEU A 140 -4.35 19.96 -13.17
C LEU A 140 -5.84 20.06 -13.55
N SER A 141 -6.60 18.99 -13.38
CA SER A 141 -8.04 18.90 -13.68
C SER A 141 -8.68 17.83 -12.81
N VAL A 142 -9.98 17.98 -12.54
CA VAL A 142 -10.82 16.98 -11.86
C VAL A 142 -11.96 16.60 -12.79
#